data_AF-E2CN25-F1
#
_entry.id   AF-E2CN25-F1
#
_cell.length_a   1.000
_cell.length_b   1.000
_cell.length_c   1.000
_cell.angle_alpha   90.00
_cell.angle_beta   90.00
_cell.angle_gamma   90.00
#
_symmetry.space_group_name_H-M   'P 1'
#
loop_
_entity.id
_entity.type
_entity.pdbx_description
1 polymer ?
#
loop_
_entity_poly.entity_id
_entity_poly.type
_entity_poly.pdbx_seq_one_letter_code
_entity_poly.pdbx_strand_id
1 'polypeptide(L)'
;MNTQVEITLPSPVPVNGSEIKTITYTREPTGKDLGRFTPMDLMEGNRRALQQVVPRIASPYISDAQIKEMGFSNLQALANGFGGFLEHVNVDEMVTVKTSPSTPASPVSSTQAESSKASAQKT
;
A
#
# COMPACT_ATOMS: atom_id res chain seq x y z
N MET A 1 -16.66 -3.66 -5.40
CA MET A 1 -15.66 -3.67 -4.30
C MET A 1 -14.47 -2.89 -4.81
N ASN A 2 -14.09 -1.81 -4.14
CA ASN A 2 -12.93 -1.00 -4.56
C ASN A 2 -11.72 -1.52 -3.79
N THR A 3 -11.08 -2.56 -4.31
CA THR A 3 -9.81 -3.08 -3.77
C THR A 3 -8.76 -2.00 -3.95
N GLN A 4 -8.06 -1.66 -2.88
CA GLN A 4 -6.90 -0.77 -2.90
C GLN A 4 -5.74 -1.50 -2.24
N VAL A 5 -4.57 -1.49 -2.86
CA VAL A 5 -3.35 -2.03 -2.25
C VAL A 5 -2.30 -0.93 -2.20
N GLU A 6 -1.83 -0.67 -0.99
CA GLU A 6 -0.71 0.22 -0.74
C GLU A 6 0.61 -0.53 -0.89
N ILE A 7 1.57 0.12 -1.54
CA ILE A 7 2.86 -0.43 -1.92
C ILE A 7 3.92 0.54 -1.44
N THR A 8 4.76 0.06 -0.54
CA THR A 8 5.94 0.83 -0.11
C THR A 8 7.11 0.52 -1.03
N LEU A 9 7.63 1.54 -1.68
CA LEU A 9 8.84 1.47 -2.48
C LEU A 9 10.09 1.38 -1.59
N PRO A 10 11.03 0.48 -1.90
CA PRO A 10 12.32 0.37 -1.21
C PRO A 10 13.15 1.65 -1.25
N SER A 11 13.04 2.43 -2.33
CA SER A 11 13.75 3.70 -2.49
C SER A 11 12.81 4.80 -2.96
N PRO A 12 12.92 6.03 -2.43
CA PRO A 12 12.07 7.14 -2.83
C PRO A 12 12.24 7.46 -4.32
N VAL A 13 11.15 7.83 -4.97
CA VAL A 13 11.13 8.24 -6.39
C VAL A 13 10.71 9.70 -6.47
N PRO A 14 11.49 10.56 -7.16
CA PRO A 14 11.16 11.97 -7.29
C PRO A 14 10.00 12.16 -8.26
N VAL A 15 8.91 12.77 -7.80
CA VAL A 15 7.71 13.09 -8.58
C VAL A 15 7.25 14.50 -8.30
N ASN A 16 7.26 15.35 -9.33
CA ASN A 16 6.82 16.76 -9.26
C ASN A 16 7.46 17.55 -8.09
N GLY A 17 8.75 17.30 -7.81
CA GLY A 17 9.48 17.95 -6.71
C GLY A 17 9.21 17.37 -5.32
N SER A 18 8.44 16.28 -5.21
CA SER A 18 8.23 15.51 -3.97
C SER A 18 8.81 14.11 -4.08
N GLU A 19 9.36 13.58 -2.99
CA GLU A 19 9.84 12.20 -2.94
C GLU A 19 8.71 11.27 -2.51
N ILE A 20 8.32 10.36 -3.41
CA ILE A 20 7.26 9.38 -3.14
C ILE A 20 7.89 8.07 -2.73
N LYS A 21 7.48 7.58 -1.56
CA LYS A 21 7.84 6.23 -1.07
C LYS A 21 6.66 5.27 -1.08
N THR A 22 5.43 5.77 -1.22
CA THR A 22 4.22 4.96 -1.12
C THR A 22 3.32 5.21 -2.31
N ILE A 23 2.81 4.12 -2.89
CA ILE A 23 1.93 4.14 -4.05
C ILE A 23 0.75 3.23 -3.75
N THR A 24 -0.45 3.66 -4.11
CA THR A 24 -1.67 2.88 -3.96
C THR A 24 -2.20 2.51 -5.34
N TYR A 25 -2.41 1.22 -5.60
CA TYR A 25 -3.23 0.79 -6.72
C TYR A 25 -4.70 0.97 -6.36
N THR A 26 -5.44 1.70 -7.18
CA THR A 26 -6.79 2.19 -6.89
C THR A 26 -7.89 1.40 -7.59
N ARG A 27 -7.53 0.64 -8.64
CA ARG A 27 -8.45 -0.15 -9.46
C ARG A 27 -7.71 -1.24 -10.24
N GLU A 28 -8.44 -2.27 -10.65
CA GLU A 28 -7.94 -3.28 -11.58
C GLU A 28 -7.72 -2.69 -12.98
N PRO A 29 -6.62 -3.10 -13.67
CA PRO A 29 -6.40 -2.71 -15.04
C PRO A 29 -7.38 -3.44 -15.95
N THR A 30 -7.98 -2.69 -16.86
CA THR A 30 -8.83 -3.21 -17.92
C THR A 30 -7.98 -3.65 -19.12
N GLY A 31 -8.57 -4.36 -20.08
CA GLY A 31 -7.87 -4.73 -21.33
C GLY A 31 -7.27 -3.53 -22.08
N LYS A 32 -7.87 -2.34 -21.96
CA LYS A 32 -7.32 -1.10 -22.54
C LYS A 32 -6.09 -0.60 -21.79
N ASP A 33 -6.06 -0.80 -20.47
CA ASP A 33 -4.92 -0.45 -19.64
C ASP A 33 -3.72 -1.35 -19.97
N LEU A 34 -3.96 -2.66 -20.09
CA LEU A 34 -2.95 -3.69 -20.39
C LEU A 34 -2.40 -3.60 -21.83
N GLY A 35 -3.25 -3.26 -22.80
CA GLY A 35 -2.87 -3.20 -24.21
C GLY A 35 -2.45 -4.56 -24.76
N ARG A 36 -1.14 -4.73 -25.02
CA ARG A 36 -0.56 -6.00 -25.51
C ARG A 36 0.07 -6.86 -24.40
N PHE A 37 0.14 -6.34 -23.19
CA PHE A 37 0.76 -7.01 -22.05
C PHE A 37 -0.30 -7.82 -21.30
N THR A 38 0.17 -8.81 -20.54
CA THR A 38 -0.66 -9.65 -19.69
C THR A 38 -0.50 -9.25 -18.22
N PRO A 39 -1.45 -9.60 -17.35
CA PRO A 39 -1.27 -9.51 -15.89
C PRO A 39 0.02 -10.19 -15.41
N MET A 40 0.40 -11.30 -16.04
CA MET A 40 1.62 -12.03 -15.72
C MET A 40 2.88 -11.17 -15.98
N ASP A 41 2.94 -10.45 -17.11
CA ASP A 41 4.06 -9.56 -17.41
C ASP A 41 4.28 -8.51 -16.30
N LEU A 42 3.19 -8.03 -15.68
CA LEU A 42 3.27 -7.07 -14.59
C LEU A 42 3.81 -7.71 -13.30
N MET A 43 3.34 -8.92 -12.98
CA MET A 43 3.80 -9.69 -11.82
C MET A 43 5.25 -10.14 -11.94
N GLU A 44 5.72 -10.38 -13.16
CA GLU A 44 7.13 -10.69 -13.46
C GLU A 44 8.05 -9.47 -13.41
N GLY A 45 7.50 -8.27 -13.18
CA GLY A 45 8.28 -7.04 -13.14
C GLY A 45 8.74 -6.56 -14.53
N ASN A 46 8.03 -6.93 -15.60
CA ASN A 46 8.32 -6.45 -16.94
C ASN A 46 8.17 -4.92 -16.95
N ARG A 47 9.31 -4.22 -17.07
CA ARG A 47 9.38 -2.76 -17.03
C ARG A 47 8.40 -2.11 -18.02
N ARG A 48 8.26 -2.65 -19.23
CA ARG A 48 7.38 -2.06 -20.26
C ARG A 48 5.91 -2.24 -19.92
N ALA A 49 5.56 -3.36 -19.27
CA ALA A 49 4.20 -3.60 -18.81
C ALA A 49 3.86 -2.68 -17.63
N LEU A 50 4.75 -2.58 -16.64
CA LEU A 50 4.61 -1.66 -15.50
C LEU A 50 4.47 -0.20 -15.96
N GLN A 51 5.31 0.24 -16.90
CA GLN A 51 5.21 1.59 -17.50
C GLN A 51 3.86 1.86 -18.14
N GLN A 52 3.27 0.89 -18.81
CA GLN A 52 1.99 1.06 -19.49
C GLN A 52 0.81 1.17 -18.51
N VAL A 53 0.86 0.40 -17.42
CA VAL A 53 -0.30 0.15 -16.57
C VAL A 53 -0.29 0.97 -15.30
N VAL A 54 0.85 1.00 -14.58
CA VAL A 54 0.98 1.68 -13.26
C VAL A 54 0.49 3.13 -13.31
N PRO A 55 0.86 3.97 -14.30
CA PRO A 55 0.40 5.37 -14.36
C PRO A 55 -1.13 5.54 -14.44
N ARG A 56 -1.86 4.50 -14.84
CA ARG A 56 -3.31 4.54 -15.09
C ARG A 56 -4.15 4.01 -13.93
N ILE A 57 -3.51 3.28 -13.01
CA ILE A 57 -4.16 2.61 -11.88
C ILE A 57 -3.58 3.02 -10.52
N ALA A 58 -2.43 3.67 -10.51
CA ALA A 58 -1.72 4.07 -9.30
C ALA A 58 -1.97 5.53 -8.89
N SER A 59 -1.94 5.77 -7.58
CA SER A 59 -1.93 7.08 -6.95
C SER A 59 -0.83 7.13 -5.88
N PRO A 60 0.05 8.15 -5.84
CA PRO A 60 0.07 9.32 -6.72
C PRO A 60 0.45 8.95 -8.15
N TYR A 61 0.12 9.81 -9.12
CA TYR A 61 0.48 9.59 -10.51
C TYR A 61 2.01 9.53 -10.67
N ILE A 62 2.50 8.48 -11.31
CA ILE A 62 3.90 8.31 -11.67
C ILE A 62 3.98 8.17 -13.18
N SER A 63 4.84 8.98 -13.79
CA SER A 63 5.04 8.98 -15.24
C SER A 63 5.81 7.75 -15.72
N ASP A 64 5.59 7.38 -16.98
CA ASP A 64 6.32 6.31 -17.67
C ASP A 64 7.84 6.51 -17.61
N ALA A 65 8.30 7.77 -17.67
CA ALA A 65 9.71 8.15 -17.58
C ALA A 65 10.29 7.80 -16.21
N GLN A 66 9.56 8.11 -15.13
CA GLN A 66 9.98 7.77 -13.77
C GLN A 66 10.08 6.26 -13.58
N ILE A 67 9.07 5.50 -14.04
CA ILE A 67 9.11 4.03 -13.98
C ILE A 67 10.29 3.48 -14.81
N LYS A 68 10.62 4.12 -15.93
CA LYS A 68 11.79 3.74 -16.74
C LYS A 68 13.10 3.91 -16.00
N GLU A 69 13.21 4.96 -15.19
CA GLU A 69 14.42 5.30 -14.42
C GLU A 69 14.47 4.60 -13.05
N MET A 70 13.38 3.99 -12.60
CA MET A 70 13.36 3.21 -11.36
C MET A 70 14.37 2.06 -11.39
N GLY A 71 15.02 1.88 -10.24
CA GLY A 71 15.86 0.73 -9.96
C GLY A 71 15.06 -0.58 -9.92
N PHE A 72 15.75 -1.70 -10.10
CA PHE A 72 15.16 -3.03 -10.11
C PHE A 72 14.30 -3.32 -8.86
N SER A 73 14.77 -2.94 -7.66
CA SER A 73 14.05 -3.16 -6.41
C SER A 73 12.68 -2.45 -6.36
N ASN A 74 12.59 -1.24 -6.90
CA ASN A 74 11.32 -0.51 -6.97
C ASN A 74 10.37 -1.15 -7.99
N LEU A 75 10.89 -1.61 -9.14
CA LEU A 75 10.09 -2.34 -10.13
C LEU A 75 9.54 -3.65 -9.55
N GLN A 76 10.36 -4.37 -8.77
CA GLN A 76 9.93 -5.59 -8.10
C GLN A 76 8.85 -5.31 -7.05
N ALA A 77 8.98 -4.22 -6.29
CA ALA A 77 7.95 -3.81 -5.33
C ALA A 77 6.60 -3.50 -6.01
N LEU A 78 6.63 -2.82 -7.16
CA LEU A 78 5.43 -2.57 -7.96
C LEU A 78 4.80 -3.87 -8.49
N ALA A 79 5.62 -4.83 -8.92
CA ALA A 79 5.19 -6.13 -9.41
C ALA A 79 4.55 -7.00 -8.31
N ASN A 80 5.21 -7.09 -7.16
CA ASN A 80 4.70 -7.80 -5.99
C ASN A 80 3.42 -7.16 -5.47
N GLY A 81 3.40 -5.82 -5.42
CA GLY A 81 2.23 -5.01 -5.13
C GLY A 81 1.05 -5.36 -6.04
N PHE A 82 1.32 -5.59 -7.32
CA PHE A 82 0.30 -5.89 -8.32
C PHE A 82 -0.21 -7.32 -8.18
N GLY A 83 0.68 -8.27 -7.84
CA GLY A 83 0.31 -9.65 -7.52
C GLY A 83 -0.72 -9.72 -6.39
N GLY A 84 -0.44 -9.12 -5.23
CA GLY A 84 -1.41 -9.15 -4.13
C GLY A 84 -2.65 -8.31 -4.41
N PHE A 85 -2.55 -7.25 -5.22
CA PHE A 85 -3.72 -6.52 -5.69
C PHE A 85 -4.72 -7.40 -6.46
N LEU A 86 -4.25 -8.30 -7.32
CA LEU A 86 -5.11 -9.26 -8.03
C LEU A 86 -5.63 -10.38 -7.13
N GLU A 87 -4.80 -10.87 -6.21
CA GLU A 87 -5.21 -11.91 -5.27
C GLU A 87 -6.16 -11.39 -4.18
N HIS A 88 -6.49 -10.09 -4.18
CA HIS A 88 -7.22 -9.39 -3.11
C HIS A 88 -6.53 -9.54 -1.75
N VAL A 89 -5.21 -9.77 -1.76
CA VAL A 89 -4.38 -9.90 -0.57
C VAL A 89 -3.69 -8.57 -0.33
N ASN A 90 -3.82 -8.03 0.88
CA ASN A 90 -3.01 -6.90 1.29
C ASN A 90 -1.54 -7.34 1.28
N VAL A 91 -0.73 -6.77 0.37
CA VAL A 91 0.69 -7.13 0.22
C VAL A 91 1.50 -6.77 1.48
N ASP A 92 0.98 -5.88 2.32
CA ASP A 92 1.48 -5.59 3.66
C ASP A 92 1.47 -6.84 4.59
N GLU A 93 0.54 -7.77 4.37
CA GLU A 93 0.47 -9.04 5.12
C GLU A 93 1.44 -10.12 4.61
N MET A 94 1.90 -10.04 3.36
CA MET A 94 2.88 -11.01 2.82
C MET A 94 4.33 -10.70 3.25
N VAL A 95 4.61 -9.50 3.77
CA VAL A 95 5.91 -9.10 4.33
C VAL A 95 5.90 -9.04 5.86
N THR A 96 4.83 -9.50 6.52
CA THR A 96 4.77 -9.55 7.98
C THR A 96 4.49 -10.96 8.48
N VAL A 97 5.43 -11.89 8.22
CA VAL A 97 5.43 -13.16 8.96
C VAL A 97 5.91 -12.89 10.39
N LYS A 98 4.93 -12.82 11.32
CA LYS A 98 5.00 -12.63 12.79
C LYS A 98 5.41 -11.20 13.21
N THR A 99 4.66 -10.43 13.99
CA THR A 99 3.78 -10.76 15.13
C THR A 99 3.00 -9.51 15.53
N SER A 100 1.67 -9.57 15.66
CA SER A 100 0.90 -9.09 16.84
C SER A 100 -0.61 -9.28 16.62
N PRO A 101 -1.32 -10.00 17.50
CA PRO A 101 -2.76 -10.19 17.41
C PRO A 101 -3.54 -8.95 17.83
N SER A 102 -4.48 -8.57 16.97
CA SER A 102 -5.86 -8.13 17.24
C SER A 102 -6.14 -7.25 18.47
N THR A 103 -6.55 -6.00 18.25
CA THR A 103 -7.97 -5.56 18.29
C THR A 103 -8.08 -4.05 18.60
N PRO A 104 -8.85 -3.27 17.81
CA PRO A 104 -9.19 -1.88 18.11
C PRO A 104 -10.45 -1.77 18.99
N ALA A 105 -10.47 -0.84 19.95
CA ALA A 105 -11.71 -0.33 20.53
C ALA A 105 -11.55 1.10 21.07
N SER A 106 -12.33 2.00 20.50
CA SER A 106 -12.84 3.23 21.11
C SER A 106 -14.28 3.36 20.57
N PRO A 107 -15.28 3.98 21.24
CA PRO A 107 -15.16 5.23 22.03
C PRO A 107 -16.18 5.40 23.19
N VAL A 108 -16.13 6.53 23.91
CA VAL A 108 -17.24 7.46 24.24
C VAL A 108 -17.04 8.16 25.59
N SER A 109 -17.22 9.48 25.57
CA SER A 109 -17.21 10.41 26.70
C SER A 109 -18.65 10.60 27.22
N SER A 110 -18.87 10.62 28.55
CA SER A 110 -19.77 11.56 29.28
C SER A 110 -20.14 11.10 30.70
N THR A 111 -19.89 11.99 31.66
CA THR A 111 -20.80 12.39 32.77
C THR A 111 -20.97 11.57 34.05
N GLN A 112 -20.74 12.32 35.15
CA GLN A 112 -21.23 12.24 36.54
C GLN A 112 -20.54 11.36 37.59
N ALA A 113 -19.87 12.08 38.51
CA ALA A 113 -20.04 12.09 39.96
C ALA A 113 -20.27 10.75 40.68
N GLU A 114 -19.39 10.40 41.61
CA GLU A 114 -19.63 10.59 43.07
C GLU A 114 -18.50 9.93 43.89
N SER A 115 -18.07 10.67 44.91
CA SER A 115 -17.33 10.32 46.13
C SER A 115 -17.03 8.84 46.43
N SER A 116 -15.79 8.54 46.89
CA SER A 116 -15.52 7.94 48.22
C SER A 116 -14.03 7.70 48.51
N LYS A 117 -13.49 8.56 49.38
CA LYS A 117 -12.59 8.30 50.53
C LYS A 117 -12.04 6.87 50.73
N ALA A 118 -10.71 6.71 50.72
CA ALA A 118 -9.97 5.71 51.51
C ALA A 118 -8.47 6.11 51.59
N SER A 119 -8.09 6.90 52.60
CA SER A 119 -7.27 6.45 53.74
C SER A 119 -6.04 5.62 53.36
N ALA A 120 -4.91 6.31 53.15
CA ALA A 120 -3.59 5.74 53.35
C ALA A 120 -3.32 5.70 54.87
N GLN A 121 -3.28 4.50 55.45
CA GLN A 121 -2.78 4.29 56.80
C GLN A 121 -2.13 2.91 56.91
N LYS A 122 -1.01 2.89 57.65
CA LYS A 122 -0.31 1.72 58.24
C LYS A 122 0.64 0.99 57.26
N THR A 123 1.91 0.80 57.55
CA THR A 123 2.62 0.71 58.86
C THR A 123 4.09 1.02 58.64
#